data_AF-A0A1Q8QGL9-F1
#
_entry.id   AF-A0A1Q8QGL9-F1
#
_cell.length_a   1.000
_cell.length_b   1.000
_cell.length_c   1.000
_cell.angle_alpha   90.00
_cell.angle_beta   90.00
_cell.angle_gamma   90.00
#
_symmetry.space_group_name_H-M   'P 1'
#
loop_
_entity.id
_entity.type
_entity.pdbx_description
1 polymer ?
#
loop_
_entity_poly.entity_id
_entity_poly.type
_entity_poly.pdbx_seq_one_letter_code
_entity_poly.pdbx_strand_id
1 'polypeptide(L)'
;MFTLLATLKVKPGKEVEVTEICTQLAKKVLAKEKDCLMYIPHVVKNDPTEIVFLKSTRIKRPSKPMGIQPIFRKQPKSLKTC
;
A
#
# COMPACT_ATOMS: atom_id res chain seq x y z
N MET A 1 -15.08 -11.86 1.76
CA MET A 1 -13.93 -11.21 1.10
C MET A 1 -14.04 -9.72 1.36
N PHE A 2 -12.94 -9.05 1.69
CA PHE A 2 -12.93 -7.61 1.94
C PHE A 2 -11.94 -6.98 0.96
N THR A 3 -12.35 -5.89 0.32
CA THR A 3 -11.52 -5.16 -0.64
C THR A 3 -11.38 -3.73 -0.17
N LEU A 4 -10.16 -3.22 -0.20
CA LEU A 4 -9.81 -1.86 0.20
C LEU A 4 -9.06 -1.18 -0.94
N LEU A 5 -9.48 0.04 -1.24
CA LEU A 5 -8.78 0.97 -2.10
C LEU A 5 -8.16 2.04 -1.20
N ALA A 6 -6.85 2.22 -1.30
CA ALA A 6 -6.15 3.29 -0.61
C ALA A 6 -5.39 4.14 -1.61
N THR A 7 -5.54 5.45 -1.51
CA THR A 7 -4.83 6.40 -2.34
C THR A 7 -3.68 7.02 -1.56
N LEU A 8 -2.51 7.09 -2.16
CA LEU A 8 -1.31 7.74 -1.64
C LEU A 8 -0.94 8.88 -2.57
N LYS A 9 -0.85 10.10 -2.01
CA LYS A 9 -0.26 11.25 -2.71
C LYS A 9 1.23 11.33 -2.40
N VAL A 10 2.02 11.44 -3.45
CA VAL A 10 3.47 11.47 -3.46
C VAL A 10 3.93 12.91 -3.57
N LYS A 11 5.04 13.23 -2.91
CA LYS A 11 5.66 14.55 -3.08
C LYS A 11 6.32 14.63 -4.46
N PRO A 12 6.18 15.76 -5.17
CA PRO A 12 6.83 15.95 -6.46
C PRO A 12 8.33 15.67 -6.39
N GLY A 13 8.86 14.94 -7.38
CA GLY A 13 10.27 14.57 -7.47
C GLY A 13 10.67 13.33 -6.68
N LYS A 14 9.71 12.61 -6.09
CA LYS A 14 9.94 11.33 -5.37
C LYS A 14 9.15 10.16 -5.95
N GLU A 15 8.53 10.32 -7.11
CA GLU A 15 7.60 9.36 -7.71
C GLU A 15 8.26 8.01 -7.95
N VAL A 16 9.48 8.02 -8.49
CA VAL A 16 10.26 6.80 -8.76
C VAL A 16 10.61 6.06 -7.46
N GLU A 17 11.17 6.79 -6.49
CA GLU A 17 11.55 6.23 -5.18
C GLU A 17 10.34 5.60 -4.48
N VAL A 18 9.22 6.32 -4.46
CA VAL A 18 8.00 5.84 -3.79
C VAL A 18 7.40 4.65 -4.55
N THR A 19 7.37 4.67 -5.88
CA THR A 19 6.86 3.55 -6.68
C THR A 19 7.67 2.27 -6.44
N GLU A 20 8.99 2.37 -6.35
CA GLU A 20 9.86 1.24 -6.01
C GLU A 20 9.59 0.71 -4.60
N ILE A 21 9.48 1.60 -3.61
CA ILE A 21 9.14 1.23 -2.22
C ILE A 21 7.78 0.53 -2.18
N CYS A 22 6.77 1.05 -2.87
CA CYS A 22 5.42 0.48 -2.93
C CYS A 22 5.43 -0.91 -3.58
N THR A 23 6.21 -1.10 -4.64
CA THR A 23 6.37 -2.39 -5.32
C THR A 23 7.05 -3.42 -4.41
N GLN A 24 8.10 -3.03 -3.68
CA GLN A 24 8.75 -3.91 -2.70
C GLN A 24 7.83 -4.23 -1.52
N LEU A 25 7.03 -3.25 -1.09
CA LEU A 25 6.05 -3.43 -0.02
C LEU A 25 5.02 -4.49 -0.40
N ALA A 26 4.49 -4.41 -1.62
CA ALA A 26 3.52 -5.36 -2.15
C ALA A 26 4.03 -6.79 -2.12
N LYS A 27 5.26 -7.01 -2.60
CA LYS A 27 5.92 -8.32 -2.54
C LYS A 27 6.04 -8.84 -1.11
N LYS A 28 6.45 -7.99 -0.17
CA LYS A 28 6.59 -8.36 1.25
C LYS A 28 5.26 -8.69 1.91
N VAL A 29 4.19 -7.95 1.59
CA VAL A 29 2.84 -8.19 2.12
C VAL A 29 2.31 -9.52 1.61
N LEU A 30 2.36 -9.76 0.30
CA LEU A 30 1.87 -11.00 -0.30
C LEU A 30 2.63 -12.24 0.20
N ALA A 31 3.94 -12.12 0.45
CA ALA A 31 4.75 -13.21 1.01
C ALA A 31 4.44 -13.52 2.49
N LYS A 32 4.05 -12.52 3.28
CA LYS A 32 3.85 -12.66 4.74
C LYS A 32 2.39 -12.91 5.12
N GLU A 33 1.45 -12.25 4.46
CA GLU A 33 0.03 -12.30 4.79
C GLU A 33 -0.66 -13.39 3.96
N LYS A 34 -0.77 -14.60 4.52
CA LYS A 34 -1.40 -15.76 3.84
C LYS A 34 -2.86 -15.52 3.42
N ASP A 35 -3.56 -14.60 4.09
CA ASP A 35 -4.95 -14.25 3.80
C ASP A 35 -5.08 -13.02 2.87
N CYS A 36 -3.96 -12.40 2.48
CA CYS A 36 -3.92 -11.35 1.48
C CYS A 36 -3.92 -11.98 0.08
N LEU A 37 -5.03 -11.80 -0.64
CA LEU A 37 -5.20 -12.33 -1.99
C LEU A 37 -4.54 -11.43 -3.03
N MET A 38 -4.64 -10.10 -2.83
CA MET A 38 -4.12 -9.11 -3.74
C MET A 38 -3.61 -7.90 -2.95
N TYR A 39 -2.48 -7.35 -3.37
CA TYR A 39 -1.96 -6.08 -2.89
C TYR A 39 -1.17 -5.44 -4.03
N ILE A 40 -1.82 -4.62 -4.84
CA ILE A 40 -1.26 -4.11 -6.10
C ILE A 40 -1.21 -2.58 -6.06
N PRO A 41 -0.02 -1.97 -6.11
CA PRO A 41 0.12 -0.54 -6.33
C PRO A 41 -0.03 -0.22 -7.81
N HIS A 42 -0.81 0.82 -8.12
CA HIS A 42 -0.98 1.38 -9.46
C HIS A 42 -0.71 2.88 -9.43
N VAL A 43 0.16 3.36 -10.30
CA VAL A 43 0.35 4.80 -10.53
C VAL A 43 -0.78 5.29 -11.44
N VAL A 44 -1.41 6.41 -11.10
CA VAL A 44 -2.48 7.00 -11.90
C VAL A 44 -1.91 7.56 -13.19
N LYS A 45 -2.47 7.16 -14.35
CA LYS A 45 -1.94 7.55 -15.66
C LYS A 45 -1.88 9.06 -15.89
N ASN A 46 -2.88 9.77 -15.37
CA ASN A 46 -3.01 11.22 -15.53
C ASN A 46 -2.33 12.02 -14.41
N ASP A 47 -1.90 11.35 -13.33
CA ASP A 47 -1.23 11.98 -12.20
C ASP A 47 -0.16 11.04 -11.62
N PRO A 48 1.12 11.19 -12.01
CA PRO A 48 2.20 10.35 -11.51
C PRO A 48 2.47 10.56 -10.02
N THR A 49 1.91 11.61 -9.40
CA THR A 49 2.01 11.85 -7.97
C THR A 49 0.96 11.06 -7.18
N GLU A 50 0.05 10.35 -7.83
CA GLU A 50 -0.98 9.55 -7.18
C GLU A 50 -0.75 8.05 -7.39
N ILE A 51 -0.73 7.30 -6.29
CA ILE A 51 -0.62 5.84 -6.29
C ILE A 51 -1.85 5.26 -5.59
N VAL A 52 -2.57 4.38 -6.29
CA VAL A 52 -3.74 3.67 -5.78
C VAL A 52 -3.34 2.22 -5.46
N PHE A 53 -3.65 1.79 -4.24
CA PHE A 53 -3.47 0.41 -3.80
C PHE A 53 -4.80 -0.33 -3.83
N LEU A 54 -4.85 -1.43 -4.57
CA LEU A 54 -5.92 -2.42 -4.49
C LEU A 54 -5.47 -3.54 -3.55
N LYS A 55 -6.08 -3.62 -2.36
CA LYS A 55 -5.90 -4.73 -1.41
C LYS A 55 -7.15 -5.58 -1.34
N SER A 56 -7.03 -6.89 -1.51
CA SER A 56 -8.11 -7.86 -1.26
C SER A 56 -7.66 -8.91 -0.26
N THR A 57 -8.49 -9.19 0.73
CA THR A 57 -8.24 -10.19 1.77
C THR A 57 -9.40 -11.17 1.93
N ARG A 58 -9.09 -12.41 2.32
CA ARG A 58 -10.11 -13.35 2.79
C ARG A 58 -10.60 -12.90 4.17
N ILE A 59 -11.91 -12.76 4.32
CA ILE A 59 -12.52 -12.50 5.63
C ILE A 59 -12.58 -13.83 6.38
N LYS A 60 -11.80 -13.98 7.45
CA LYS A 60 -11.92 -15.09 8.40
C LYS A 60 -12.41 -14.56 9.75
N ARG A 61 -13.74 -14.39 9.90
CA ARG A 61 -14.40 -13.87 11.13
C ARG A 61 -13.84 -12.48 11.56
N PRO A 62 -14.37 -11.77 12.58
CA PRO A 62 -13.97 -10.38 12.81
C PRO A 62 -12.60 -10.34 13.48
N SER A 63 -11.54 -10.43 12.69
CA SER A 63 -10.23 -9.92 13.10
C SER A 63 -10.34 -8.41 13.16
N LYS A 64 -9.93 -7.82 14.29
CA LYS A 64 -9.84 -6.36 14.52
C LYS A 64 -9.42 -5.65 13.22
N PRO A 65 -10.03 -4.51 12.86
CA PRO A 65 -9.64 -3.78 11.66
C PRO A 65 -8.13 -3.62 11.70
N MET A 66 -7.47 -4.26 10.75
CA MET A 66 -6.02 -4.21 10.64
C MET A 66 -5.73 -2.78 10.24
N GLY A 67 -5.47 -1.94 11.25
CA GLY A 67 -4.91 -0.62 11.04
C GLY A 67 -3.72 -0.80 10.11
N ILE A 68 -3.52 0.17 9.23
CA ILE A 68 -2.48 0.21 8.19
C ILE A 68 -1.04 0.09 8.77
N GLN A 69 -0.87 -0.23 10.06
CA GLN A 69 0.41 -0.29 10.77
C GLN A 69 0.54 -1.62 11.52
N PRO A 70 1.54 -2.43 11.15
CA PRO A 70 2.93 -2.18 11.57
C PRO A 70 3.92 -2.01 10.41
N ILE A 71 3.48 -2.17 9.17
CA ILE A 71 4.37 -2.18 7.99
C ILE A 71 4.85 -0.76 7.62
N PHE A 72 4.03 0.27 7.85
CA PHE A 72 4.42 1.68 7.64
C PHE A 72 5.34 2.26 8.73
N ARG A 73 5.57 1.58 9.85
CA ARG A 73 6.40 2.11 10.96
C ARG A 73 7.90 2.22 10.63
N LYS A 74 8.38 1.56 9.56
CA LYS A 74 9.76 1.65 9.08
C LYS A 74 9.86 2.39 7.74
N GLN A 75 9.06 3.42 7.52
CA GLN A 75 9.27 4.33 6.40
C GLN A 75 10.43 5.29 6.69
N PRO A 76 11.33 5.58 5.72
CA PRO A 76 12.28 6.68 5.84
C PRO A 76 11.52 7.99 6.04
N LYS A 77 12.13 8.97 6.75
CA LYS A 77 11.56 10.28 7.17
C LYS A 77 10.99 11.18 6.04
N SER A 78 10.92 10.66 4.82
CA SER A 78 10.49 11.26 3.56
C SER A 78 8.96 11.36 3.40
N LEU A 79 8.21 10.34 3.85
CA LEU A 79 6.74 10.33 3.78
C LEU A 79 6.12 10.98 5.02
N LYS A 80 6.06 12.31 5.00
CA LYS A 80 5.06 13.03 5.80
C LYS A 80 3.81 13.18 4.94
N THR A 81 2.75 12.47 5.32
CA THR A 81 1.37 12.78 4.94
C THR A 81 1.07 14.22 5.37
N CYS A 82 0.57 15.03 4.44
CA CYS A 82 -0.15 16.26 4.80
C CYS A 82 -1.48 15.88 5.45
#